data_AF-A0A117MVD7-F1
#
_entry.id   AF-A0A117MVD7-F1
#
_cell.length_a   1.000
_cell.length_b   1.000
_cell.length_c   1.000
_cell.angle_alpha   90.00
_cell.angle_beta   90.00
_cell.angle_gamma   90.00
#
_symmetry.space_group_name_H-M   'P 1'
#
loop_
_entity.id
_entity.type
_entity.pdbx_description
1 polymer ?
#
loop_
_entity_poly.entity_id
_entity_poly.type
_entity_poly.pdbx_seq_one_letter_code
_entity_poly.pdbx_strand_id
1 'polypeptide(L)'
;MGLALPLLSAATPAAAQSCEALWYQRNEIYKAQGYCFRTQRGIRAFGNAGCQYDNVEDVPLSANQRRQVADIQREERAYGCPR
;
A
#
# COMPACT_ATOMS: atom_id res chain seq x y z
N MET A 1 -3.99 29.33 -30.04
CA MET A 1 -4.52 28.53 -28.92
C MET A 1 -3.94 27.14 -29.03
N GLY A 2 -2.93 26.81 -28.21
CA GLY A 2 -2.28 25.49 -28.22
C GLY A 2 -2.87 24.65 -27.09
N LEU A 3 -3.58 23.58 -27.44
CA LEU A 3 -4.07 22.59 -26.49
C LEU A 3 -2.92 21.61 -26.19
N ALA A 4 -2.33 21.72 -25.00
CA ALA A 4 -1.43 20.70 -24.49
C ALA A 4 -2.26 19.50 -23.99
N LEU A 5 -2.10 18.34 -24.63
CA LEU A 5 -2.68 17.09 -24.15
C LEU A 5 -1.94 16.64 -22.87
N PRO A 6 -2.65 16.31 -21.78
CA PRO A 6 -2.01 15.74 -20.61
C PRO A 6 -1.57 14.31 -20.91
N LEU A 7 -0.29 14.00 -20.66
CA LEU A 7 0.23 12.64 -20.68
C LEU A 7 -0.34 11.89 -19.46
N LEU A 8 -1.40 11.11 -19.67
CA LEU A 8 -1.80 10.10 -18.68
C LEU A 8 -0.81 8.94 -18.75
N SER A 9 0.05 8.80 -17.74
CA SER A 9 0.85 7.60 -17.53
C SER A 9 -0.09 6.43 -17.25
N ALA A 10 -0.44 5.67 -18.28
CA ALA A 10 -1.14 4.40 -18.13
C ALA A 10 -0.15 3.37 -17.57
N ALA A 11 -0.35 2.94 -16.32
CA ALA A 11 0.38 1.79 -15.78
C ALA A 11 0.12 0.56 -16.68
N THR A 12 1.18 -0.13 -17.11
CA THR A 12 1.03 -1.37 -17.87
C THR A 12 0.41 -2.46 -16.99
N PRO A 13 -0.30 -3.45 -17.55
CA PRO A 13 -0.93 -4.51 -16.74
C PRO A 13 0.06 -5.24 -15.81
N ALA A 14 1.31 -5.46 -16.27
CA ALA A 14 2.36 -6.04 -15.44
C ALA A 14 2.77 -5.13 -14.28
N ALA A 15 2.89 -3.82 -14.51
CA ALA A 15 3.15 -2.85 -13.45
C ALA A 15 1.97 -2.76 -12.46
N ALA A 16 0.73 -2.77 -12.96
CA ALA A 16 -0.46 -2.80 -12.12
C ALA A 16 -0.52 -4.05 -11.22
N GLN A 17 -0.19 -5.23 -11.77
CA GLN A 17 -0.09 -6.47 -10.99
C GLN A 17 1.01 -6.40 -9.93
N SER A 18 2.17 -5.81 -10.26
CA SER A 18 3.25 -5.60 -9.28
C SER A 18 2.85 -4.62 -8.19
N CYS A 19 2.11 -3.56 -8.52
CA CYS A 19 1.61 -2.59 -7.53
C CYS A 19 0.56 -3.18 -6.60
N GLU A 20 -0.33 -4.04 -7.12
CA GLU A 20 -1.28 -4.75 -6.28
C GLU A 20 -0.57 -5.68 -5.29
N ALA A 21 0.41 -6.45 -5.77
CA ALA A 21 1.18 -7.37 -4.93
C ALA A 21 1.98 -6.63 -3.84
N LEU A 22 2.68 -5.55 -4.20
CA LEU A 22 3.43 -4.72 -3.25
C LEU A 22 2.51 -4.09 -2.21
N TRP A 23 1.37 -3.54 -2.65
CA TRP A 23 0.35 -3.02 -1.74
C TRP A 23 -0.13 -4.11 -0.79
N TYR A 24 -0.42 -5.32 -1.29
CA TYR A 24 -0.88 -6.42 -0.45
C TYR A 24 0.16 -6.78 0.62
N GLN A 25 1.42 -6.99 0.21
CA GLN A 25 2.53 -7.34 1.11
C GLN A 25 2.73 -6.28 2.21
N ARG A 26 2.72 -4.99 1.85
CA ARG A 26 2.86 -3.90 2.83
C ARG A 26 1.74 -3.93 3.86
N ASN A 27 0.50 -4.13 3.39
CA ASN A 27 -0.68 -4.08 4.25
C ASN A 27 -0.86 -5.36 5.09
N GLU A 28 -0.36 -6.51 4.64
CA GLU A 28 -0.31 -7.74 5.42
C GLU A 28 0.52 -7.55 6.70
N ILE A 29 1.65 -6.83 6.61
CA ILE A 29 2.48 -6.49 7.77
C ILE A 29 1.67 -5.67 8.79
N TYR A 30 0.91 -4.67 8.34
CA TYR A 30 0.06 -3.88 9.22
C TYR A 30 -1.08 -4.70 9.83
N LYS A 31 -1.74 -5.55 9.03
CA LYS A 31 -2.80 -6.44 9.50
C LYS A 31 -2.30 -7.38 10.60
N ALA A 32 -1.14 -7.99 10.40
CA ALA A 32 -0.52 -8.89 11.36
C ALA A 32 -0.18 -8.20 12.69
N GLN A 33 -0.02 -6.88 12.71
CA GLN A 33 0.22 -6.10 13.92
C GLN A 33 -1.04 -5.38 14.46
N GLY A 34 -2.22 -5.71 13.92
CA GLY A 34 -3.50 -5.24 14.45
C GLY A 34 -3.98 -3.90 13.90
N TYR A 35 -3.54 -3.47 12.72
CA TYR A 35 -4.06 -2.24 12.10
C TYR A 35 -5.52 -2.38 11.67
N CYS A 36 -6.34 -1.38 11.98
CA CYS A 36 -7.72 -1.23 11.53
C CYS A 36 -7.77 -0.45 10.22
N PHE A 37 -8.11 -1.13 9.13
CA PHE A 37 -8.21 -0.51 7.81
C PHE A 37 -9.41 0.44 7.73
N ARG A 38 -9.18 1.64 7.20
CA ARG A 38 -10.23 2.68 7.06
C ARG A 38 -10.80 2.78 5.64
N THR A 39 -10.05 2.31 4.65
CA THR A 39 -10.49 2.35 3.25
C THR A 39 -11.30 1.10 2.92
N GLN A 40 -12.30 1.24 2.06
CA GLN A 40 -13.11 0.10 1.62
C GLN A 40 -12.26 -1.00 0.96
N ARG A 41 -11.20 -0.63 0.23
CA ARG A 41 -10.24 -1.56 -0.38
C ARG A 41 -9.53 -2.39 0.70
N GLY A 42 -8.97 -1.74 1.72
CA GLY A 42 -8.28 -2.42 2.82
C GLY A 42 -9.22 -3.32 3.62
N ILE A 43 -10.43 -2.84 3.93
CA ILE A 43 -11.45 -3.61 4.66
C ILE A 43 -11.87 -4.85 3.85
N ARG A 44 -12.06 -4.74 2.54
CA ARG A 44 -12.40 -5.89 1.68
C ARG A 44 -11.27 -6.91 1.59
N ALA A 45 -10.02 -6.45 1.53
CA ALA A 45 -8.88 -7.34 1.38
C ALA A 45 -8.46 -8.05 2.68
N PHE A 46 -8.54 -7.37 3.83
CA PHE A 46 -7.98 -7.85 5.09
C PHE A 46 -8.98 -7.94 6.25
N GLY A 47 -10.09 -7.22 6.16
CA GLY A 47 -11.08 -7.09 7.24
C GLY A 47 -10.54 -6.42 8.51
N ASN A 48 -11.46 -6.05 9.40
CA ASN A 48 -11.14 -5.41 10.69
C ASN A 48 -11.45 -6.28 11.92
N ALA A 49 -11.78 -7.57 11.71
CA ALA A 49 -11.91 -8.48 12.84
C ALA A 49 -10.60 -8.53 13.64
N GLY A 50 -10.70 -8.26 14.94
CA GLY A 50 -9.59 -8.33 15.90
C GLY A 50 -8.50 -7.25 15.74
N CYS A 51 -8.74 -6.16 15.00
CA CYS A 51 -7.78 -5.06 14.95
C CYS A 51 -7.82 -4.21 16.24
N GLN A 52 -6.74 -3.48 16.52
CA GLN A 52 -6.50 -2.75 17.77
C GLN A 52 -6.08 -1.28 17.54
N TYR A 53 -5.49 -0.97 16.39
CA TYR A 53 -4.87 0.34 16.12
C TYR A 53 -5.50 1.03 14.92
N ASP A 54 -6.11 2.20 15.12
CA ASP A 54 -6.74 2.98 14.05
C ASP A 54 -5.75 3.84 13.24
N ASN A 55 -4.59 4.15 13.81
CA ASN A 55 -3.52 4.87 13.12
C ASN A 55 -2.33 3.96 12.90
N VAL A 56 -1.73 4.06 11.72
CA VAL A 56 -0.57 3.23 11.33
C VAL A 56 0.67 3.52 12.18
N GLU A 57 0.81 4.74 12.68
CA GLU A 57 1.93 5.16 13.55
C GLU A 57 1.87 4.51 14.94
N ASP A 58 0.68 4.13 15.39
CA ASP A 58 0.46 3.47 16.68
C ASP A 58 0.72 1.94 16.59
N VAL A 59 0.83 1.40 15.38
CA VAL A 59 1.07 -0.03 15.15
C VAL A 59 2.49 -0.39 15.61
N PRO A 60 2.66 -1.34 16.56
CA PRO A 60 3.95 -1.63 17.19
C PRO A 60 4.87 -2.48 16.29
N LEU A 61 5.29 -1.92 15.15
CA LEU A 61 6.19 -2.59 14.23
C LEU A 61 7.61 -2.73 14.81
N SER A 62 8.14 -3.95 14.76
CA SER A 62 9.55 -4.22 15.00
C SER A 62 10.45 -3.49 14.01
N ALA A 63 11.73 -3.32 14.35
CA ALA A 63 12.71 -2.71 13.45
C ALA A 63 12.80 -3.43 12.09
N ASN A 64 12.66 -4.76 12.08
CA ASN A 64 12.64 -5.55 10.84
C ASN A 64 11.44 -5.24 9.97
N GLN A 65 10.23 -5.20 10.55
CA GLN A 65 9.00 -4.88 9.82
C GLN A 65 9.03 -3.45 9.26
N ARG A 66 9.57 -2.49 10.02
CA ARG A 66 9.74 -1.11 9.52
C ARG A 66 10.66 -1.07 8.31
N ARG A 67 11.78 -1.81 8.33
CA ARG A 67 12.69 -1.92 7.17
C ARG A 67 11.98 -2.54 5.98
N GLN A 68 11.27 -3.65 6.17
CA GLN A 68 10.52 -4.31 5.11
C GLN A 68 9.46 -3.40 4.48
N VAL A 69 8.68 -2.67 5.29
CA VAL A 69 7.72 -1.67 4.82
C VAL A 69 8.42 -0.59 4.00
N ALA A 70 9.55 -0.06 4.47
CA ALA A 70 10.31 0.96 3.75
C ALA A 70 10.84 0.47 2.40
N ASP A 71 11.26 -0.79 2.32
CA ASP A 71 11.72 -1.44 1.09
C ASP A 71 10.58 -1.62 0.09
N ILE A 72 9.44 -2.14 0.52
CA ILE A 72 8.25 -2.26 -0.32
C ILE A 72 7.82 -0.89 -0.84
N GLN A 73 7.79 0.14 0.03
CA GLN A 73 7.44 1.50 -0.39
C GLN A 73 8.45 2.10 -1.39
N ARG A 74 9.73 1.73 -1.32
CA ARG A 74 10.73 2.13 -2.33
C ARG A 74 10.41 1.49 -3.68
N GLU A 75 10.06 0.21 -3.69
CA GLU A 75 9.65 -0.50 -4.90
C GLU A 75 8.35 0.07 -5.48
N GLU A 76 7.33 0.33 -4.66
CA GLU A 76 6.09 0.98 -5.10
C GLU A 76 6.36 2.32 -5.80
N ARG A 77 7.33 3.10 -5.29
CA ARG A 77 7.76 4.35 -5.96
C ARG A 77 8.47 4.10 -7.27
N ALA A 78 9.33 3.08 -7.35
CA ALA A 78 10.04 2.73 -8.59
C ALA A 78 9.08 2.27 -9.69
N TYR A 79 8.00 1.57 -9.33
CA TYR A 79 6.95 1.14 -10.25
C TYR A 79 5.88 2.21 -10.54
N GLY A 80 5.93 3.36 -9.86
CA GLY A 80 4.94 4.43 -10.03
C GLY A 80 3.54 4.06 -9.53
N CYS A 81 3.46 3.24 -8.47
CA CYS A 81 2.20 2.73 -7.95
C CYS A 81 1.31 3.86 -7.39
N PRO A 82 -0.02 3.79 -7.61
CA PRO A 82 -0.95 4.72 -7.00
C PRO A 82 -0.95 4.55 -5.48
N ARG A 83 -1.08 5.67 -4.76
CA ARG A 83 -1.12 5.71 -3.28
C ARG A 83 -2.48 5.36 -2.71
#